data_AF-A0A2P5CS64-F1
#
_entry.id   AF-A0A2P5CS64-F1
#
_cell.length_a   1.000
_cell.length_b   1.000
_cell.length_c   1.000
_cell.angle_alpha   90.00
_cell.angle_beta   90.00
_cell.angle_gamma   90.00
#
_symmetry.space_group_name_H-M   'P 1'
#
loop_
_entity.id
_entity.type
_entity.pdbx_description
1 polymer ?
#
loop_
_entity_poly.entity_id
_entity_poly.type
_entity_poly.pdbx_seq_one_letter_code
_entity_poly.pdbx_strand_id
1 'polypeptide(L)'
;MATLQKLPNLRTLHLDRDAFLGFEMVCSRGGFPRLESLSLVELFYLEEWQVEEGALPSLCRLNIRCCKRLMTLPDGLKHVITVKEIMVERMPIEFKYRVGEGGVDFYKVKHVPSLLLPHLFLDLMDVNKLLCRGVLTMEIVQVNHTHSTLGGVA
;
A
#
# COMPACT_ATOMS: atom_id res chain seq x y z
N MET A 1 -10.45 -9.53 -15.69
CA MET A 1 -11.25 -9.57 -14.44
C MET A 1 -12.75 -9.90 -14.62
N ALA A 2 -13.35 -9.67 -15.80
CA ALA A 2 -14.80 -9.75 -16.02
C ALA A 2 -15.51 -11.05 -15.59
N THR A 3 -14.84 -12.21 -15.65
CA THR A 3 -15.43 -13.50 -15.26
C THR A 3 -15.29 -13.76 -13.77
N LEU A 4 -14.11 -13.54 -13.19
CA LEU A 4 -13.82 -13.83 -11.79
C LEU A 4 -14.67 -12.97 -10.83
N GLN A 5 -14.92 -11.71 -11.20
CA GLN A 5 -15.70 -10.78 -10.38
C GLN A 5 -17.16 -11.18 -10.19
N LYS A 6 -17.68 -12.09 -11.04
CA LYS A 6 -19.06 -12.59 -10.96
C LYS A 6 -19.20 -13.81 -10.05
N LEU A 7 -18.10 -14.37 -9.56
CA LEU A 7 -18.13 -15.55 -8.71
C LEU A 7 -18.68 -15.18 -7.32
N PRO A 8 -19.87 -15.65 -6.93
CA PRO A 8 -20.58 -15.13 -5.77
C PRO A 8 -19.95 -15.54 -4.42
N ASN A 9 -19.14 -16.60 -4.42
CA ASN A 9 -18.52 -17.18 -3.22
C ASN A 9 -17.00 -17.04 -3.19
N LEU A 10 -16.40 -16.31 -4.14
CA LEU A 10 -14.96 -16.14 -4.17
C LEU A 10 -14.52 -15.26 -3.00
N ARG A 11 -13.80 -15.84 -2.04
CA ARG A 11 -13.28 -15.15 -0.84
C ARG A 11 -11.82 -14.76 -0.94
N THR A 12 -11.05 -15.53 -1.70
CA THR A 12 -9.62 -15.28 -1.89
C THR A 12 -9.30 -15.34 -3.36
N LEU A 13 -8.61 -14.31 -3.83
CA LEU A 13 -8.11 -14.22 -5.19
C LEU A 13 -6.63 -13.90 -5.13
N HIS A 14 -5.84 -14.82 -5.65
CA HIS A 14 -4.40 -14.69 -5.80
C HIS A 14 -4.08 -14.72 -7.29
N LEU A 15 -3.62 -13.58 -7.81
CA LEU A 15 -3.12 -13.46 -9.17
C LEU A 15 -1.61 -13.39 -9.08
N ASP A 16 -0.96 -14.47 -9.49
CA ASP A 16 0.50 -14.55 -9.54
C ASP A 16 1.00 -14.32 -10.97
N ARG A 17 2.32 -14.29 -11.14
CA ARG A 17 3.05 -14.26 -12.41
C ARG A 17 2.24 -14.82 -13.59
N ASP A 18 2.11 -14.01 -14.63
CA ASP A 18 1.43 -14.34 -15.89
C ASP A 18 -0.08 -14.69 -15.79
N ALA A 19 -0.69 -14.66 -14.60
CA ALA A 19 -2.14 -14.85 -14.44
C ALA A 19 -2.96 -13.69 -15.04
N PHE A 20 -2.32 -12.54 -15.26
CA PHE A 20 -2.90 -11.39 -15.91
C PHE A 20 -1.87 -10.69 -16.80
N LEU A 21 -2.11 -10.72 -18.11
CA LEU A 21 -1.25 -10.10 -19.14
C LEU A 21 -1.81 -8.77 -19.66
N GLY A 22 -2.89 -8.26 -19.05
CA GLY A 22 -3.49 -6.99 -19.43
C GLY A 22 -2.77 -5.79 -18.81
N PHE A 23 -2.96 -4.62 -19.42
CA PHE A 23 -2.44 -3.34 -18.90
C PHE A 23 -3.37 -2.69 -17.89
N GLU A 24 -4.68 -2.93 -18.03
CA GLU A 24 -5.72 -2.32 -17.20
C GLU A 24 -6.55 -3.40 -16.51
N MET A 25 -6.63 -3.30 -15.18
CA MET A 25 -7.49 -4.13 -14.36
C MET A 25 -8.66 -3.32 -13.84
N VAL A 26 -9.88 -3.75 -14.12
CA VAL A 26 -11.10 -3.11 -13.60
C VAL A 26 -11.84 -4.06 -12.67
N CYS A 27 -12.16 -3.58 -11.47
CA CYS A 27 -13.13 -4.18 -10.56
C CYS A 27 -14.43 -3.38 -10.66
N SER A 28 -15.41 -3.93 -11.38
CA SER A 28 -16.68 -3.24 -11.65
C SER A 28 -17.58 -3.17 -10.42
N ARG A 29 -18.51 -2.22 -10.39
CA ARG A 29 -19.54 -2.08 -9.36
C ARG A 29 -20.29 -3.40 -9.14
N GLY A 30 -20.42 -3.80 -7.87
CA GLY A 30 -21.02 -5.09 -7.49
C GLY A 30 -20.15 -6.31 -7.79
N GLY A 31 -18.97 -6.13 -8.37
CA GLY A 31 -17.98 -7.17 -8.57
C GLY A 31 -17.35 -7.61 -7.25
N PHE A 32 -17.05 -8.91 -7.15
CA PHE A 32 -16.39 -9.54 -6.00
C PHE A 32 -17.16 -9.33 -4.68
N PRO A 33 -18.44 -9.75 -4.60
CA PRO A 33 -19.31 -9.41 -3.46
C PRO A 33 -18.84 -9.99 -2.12
N ARG A 34 -18.06 -11.08 -2.12
CA ARG A 34 -17.58 -11.77 -0.92
C ARG A 34 -16.05 -11.88 -0.85
N LEU A 35 -15.32 -11.15 -1.68
CA LEU A 35 -13.87 -11.25 -1.70
C LEU A 35 -13.29 -10.58 -0.45
N GLU A 36 -12.57 -11.35 0.36
CA GLU A 36 -11.97 -10.92 1.62
C GLU A 36 -10.46 -10.67 1.49
N SER A 37 -9.80 -11.36 0.56
CA SER A 37 -8.36 -11.29 0.37
C SER A 37 -8.00 -11.23 -1.12
N LEU A 38 -7.32 -10.17 -1.51
CA LEU A 38 -6.79 -9.97 -2.87
C LEU A 38 -5.27 -9.90 -2.83
N SER A 39 -4.61 -10.68 -3.68
CA SER A 39 -3.16 -10.63 -3.85
C SER A 39 -2.82 -10.47 -5.32
N LEU A 40 -2.06 -9.42 -5.63
CA LEU A 40 -1.53 -9.10 -6.95
C LEU A 40 -0.02 -9.26 -6.88
N VAL A 41 0.52 -10.31 -7.49
CA VAL A 41 1.93 -10.68 -7.41
C VAL A 41 2.51 -10.78 -8.82
N GLU A 42 3.59 -10.05 -9.07
CA GLU A 42 4.37 -10.14 -10.31
C GLU A 42 3.54 -9.93 -11.59
N LEU A 43 2.53 -9.07 -11.51
CA LEU A 43 1.74 -8.64 -12.67
C LEU A 43 2.52 -7.57 -13.46
N PHE A 44 3.50 -8.02 -14.24
CA PHE A 44 4.51 -7.14 -14.85
C PHE A 44 3.96 -6.14 -15.88
N TYR A 45 2.80 -6.43 -16.48
CA TYR A 45 2.15 -5.57 -17.47
C TYR A 45 1.11 -4.63 -16.89
N LEU A 46 0.69 -4.84 -15.64
CA LEU A 46 -0.36 -4.04 -15.02
C LEU A 46 0.12 -2.61 -14.79
N GLU A 47 -0.50 -1.66 -15.49
CA GLU A 47 -0.21 -0.22 -15.42
C GLU A 47 -1.31 0.53 -14.68
N GLU A 48 -2.56 0.17 -14.95
CA GLU A 48 -3.74 0.81 -14.36
C GLU A 48 -4.59 -0.18 -13.59
N TRP A 49 -5.00 0.21 -12.39
CA TRP A 49 -5.96 -0.53 -11.60
C TRP A 49 -7.10 0.39 -11.19
N GLN A 50 -8.31 0.05 -11.64
CA GLN A 50 -9.54 0.76 -11.37
C GLN A 50 -10.46 -0.06 -10.47
N VAL A 51 -11.01 0.61 -9.46
CA VAL A 51 -12.02 0.05 -8.56
C VAL A 51 -13.20 1.00 -8.64
N GLU A 52 -14.31 0.53 -9.17
CA GLU A 52 -15.55 1.30 -9.19
C GLU A 52 -16.17 1.37 -7.79
N GLU A 53 -16.95 2.43 -7.54
CA GLU A 53 -17.68 2.55 -6.28
C GLU A 53 -18.65 1.36 -6.10
N GLY A 54 -18.59 0.70 -4.95
CA GLY A 54 -19.37 -0.49 -4.65
C GLY A 54 -18.77 -1.80 -5.19
N ALA A 55 -17.55 -1.79 -5.74
CA ALA A 55 -16.76 -3.00 -5.94
C ALA A 55 -16.07 -3.42 -4.63
N LEU A 56 -15.73 -4.71 -4.52
CA LEU A 56 -14.95 -5.26 -3.41
C LEU A 56 -15.52 -4.99 -1.99
N PRO A 57 -16.84 -5.05 -1.75
CA PRO A 57 -17.45 -4.55 -0.52
C PRO A 57 -17.08 -5.33 0.76
N SER A 58 -16.40 -6.48 0.65
CA SER A 58 -15.98 -7.32 1.78
C SER A 58 -14.46 -7.42 1.94
N LEU A 59 -13.69 -6.67 1.14
CA LEU A 59 -12.25 -6.80 1.11
C LEU A 59 -11.64 -6.40 2.44
N CYS A 60 -10.88 -7.32 3.04
CA CYS A 60 -10.21 -7.12 4.33
C CYS A 60 -8.70 -7.00 4.19
N ARG A 61 -8.10 -7.73 3.23
CA ARG A 61 -6.66 -7.77 3.01
C ARG A 61 -6.33 -7.55 1.54
N LEU A 62 -5.38 -6.64 1.29
CA LEU A 62 -4.83 -6.39 -0.03
C LEU A 62 -3.31 -6.54 0.03
N ASN A 63 -2.77 -7.40 -0.83
CA ASN A 63 -1.33 -7.54 -1.01
C ASN A 63 -0.96 -7.17 -2.45
N ILE A 64 0.01 -6.28 -2.61
CA ILE A 64 0.57 -5.89 -3.91
C ILE A 64 2.07 -6.12 -3.85
N ARG A 65 2.57 -7.03 -4.69
CA ARG A 65 3.97 -7.43 -4.71
C ARG A 65 4.55 -7.40 -6.12
N CYS A 66 5.66 -6.69 -6.30
CA CYS A 66 6.45 -6.71 -7.53
C CYS A 66 5.67 -6.32 -8.83
N CYS A 67 4.59 -5.54 -8.72
CA CYS A 67 3.81 -5.01 -9.84
C CYS A 67 4.41 -3.68 -10.33
N LYS A 68 5.61 -3.73 -10.91
CA LYS A 68 6.48 -2.54 -11.11
C LYS A 68 5.93 -1.44 -12.03
N ARG A 69 4.94 -1.76 -12.86
CA ARG A 69 4.30 -0.81 -13.78
C ARG A 69 3.11 -0.08 -13.18
N LEU A 70 2.56 -0.59 -12.08
CA LEU A 70 1.44 0.03 -11.38
C LEU A 70 1.99 1.17 -10.52
N MET A 71 1.69 2.42 -10.92
CA MET A 71 2.27 3.62 -10.31
C MET A 71 1.38 4.29 -9.25
N THR A 72 0.10 3.93 -9.20
CA THR A 72 -0.85 4.50 -8.22
C THR A 72 -1.90 3.48 -7.82
N LEU A 73 -2.51 3.71 -6.65
CA LEU A 73 -3.68 2.96 -6.20
C LEU A 73 -4.98 3.54 -6.82
N PRO A 74 -6.00 2.70 -7.05
CA PRO A 74 -7.30 3.17 -7.51
C PRO A 74 -7.94 4.13 -6.51
N ASP A 75 -8.53 5.22 -7.01
CA ASP A 75 -9.30 6.14 -6.18
C ASP A 75 -10.48 5.47 -5.49
N GLY A 76 -11.08 4.44 -6.09
CA GLY A 76 -12.19 3.69 -5.51
C GLY A 76 -11.86 2.99 -4.20
N LEU A 77 -10.58 2.73 -3.91
CA LEU A 77 -10.19 2.11 -2.64
C LEU A 77 -10.59 2.95 -1.43
N LYS A 78 -10.69 4.28 -1.57
CA LYS A 78 -11.15 5.16 -0.48
C LYS A 78 -12.56 4.84 0.02
N HIS A 79 -13.37 4.16 -0.80
CA HIS A 79 -14.73 3.75 -0.47
C HIS A 79 -14.81 2.33 0.10
N VAL A 80 -13.72 1.56 0.06
CA VAL A 80 -13.66 0.18 0.54
C VAL A 80 -13.26 0.16 2.01
N ILE A 81 -14.14 0.69 2.85
CA ILE A 81 -13.91 0.88 4.30
C ILE A 81 -13.68 -0.42 5.10
N THR A 82 -13.91 -1.58 4.49
CA THR A 82 -13.71 -2.89 5.12
C THR A 82 -12.24 -3.32 5.15
N VAL A 83 -11.36 -2.65 4.39
CA VAL A 83 -9.94 -3.01 4.31
C VAL A 83 -9.28 -2.75 5.66
N LYS A 84 -8.68 -3.80 6.21
CA LYS A 84 -7.97 -3.79 7.49
C LYS A 84 -6.46 -3.69 7.31
N GLU A 85 -5.96 -4.31 6.25
CA GLU A 85 -4.54 -4.41 5.99
C GLU A 85 -4.24 -4.23 4.50
N ILE A 86 -3.25 -3.38 4.22
CA ILE A 86 -2.61 -3.28 2.91
C ILE A 86 -1.13 -3.57 3.10
N MET A 87 -0.62 -4.53 2.33
CA MET A 87 0.80 -4.87 2.27
C MET A 87 1.35 -4.57 0.87
N VAL A 88 2.43 -3.79 0.82
CA VAL A 88 3.08 -3.38 -0.43
C VAL A 88 4.55 -3.80 -0.42
N GLU A 89 4.89 -4.84 -1.18
CA GLU A 89 6.22 -5.44 -1.17
C GLU A 89 6.92 -5.31 -2.52
N ARG A 90 8.23 -5.00 -2.51
CA ARG A 90 9.06 -4.99 -3.74
C ARG A 90 8.46 -4.15 -4.88
N MET A 91 7.64 -3.15 -4.55
CA MET A 91 7.13 -2.13 -5.47
C MET A 91 8.15 -0.99 -5.63
N PRO A 92 8.08 -0.20 -6.73
CA PRO A 92 8.92 0.98 -6.90
C PRO A 92 8.85 1.92 -5.70
N ILE A 93 9.95 2.58 -5.38
CA ILE A 93 10.04 3.45 -4.20
C ILE A 93 9.06 4.63 -4.33
N GLU A 94 8.88 5.14 -5.55
CA GLU A 94 7.93 6.19 -5.89
C GLU A 94 6.50 5.79 -5.55
N PHE A 95 6.11 4.54 -5.86
CA PHE A 95 4.80 4.01 -5.49
C PHE A 95 4.62 4.02 -3.98
N LYS A 96 5.59 3.51 -3.23
CA LYS A 96 5.51 3.43 -1.77
C LYS A 96 5.42 4.83 -1.13
N TYR A 97 6.17 5.82 -1.62
CA TYR A 97 6.09 7.19 -1.12
C TYR A 97 4.75 7.86 -1.39
N ARG A 98 4.15 7.59 -2.56
CA ARG A 98 2.84 8.16 -2.89
C ARG A 98 1.77 7.67 -1.94
N VAL A 99 1.78 6.38 -1.58
CA VAL A 99 0.76 5.76 -0.73
C VAL A 99 1.06 5.84 0.76
N GLY A 100 2.32 6.06 1.14
CA GLY A 100 2.74 6.24 2.53
C GLY A 100 2.21 7.52 3.16
N GLU A 101 2.36 7.64 4.48
CA GLU A 101 1.90 8.80 5.24
C GLU A 101 2.50 10.11 4.71
N GLY A 102 1.66 11.11 4.45
CA GLY A 102 2.05 12.37 3.81
C GLY A 102 2.19 12.32 2.27
N GLY A 103 2.07 11.13 1.67
CA GLY A 103 2.10 10.93 0.23
C GLY A 103 0.83 11.43 -0.49
N VAL A 104 0.97 11.76 -1.77
CA VAL A 104 -0.14 12.31 -2.59
C VAL A 104 -1.32 11.35 -2.76
N ASP A 105 -1.10 10.04 -2.65
CA ASP A 105 -2.13 9.01 -2.74
C ASP A 105 -2.57 8.49 -1.35
N PHE A 106 -2.02 9.03 -0.25
CA PHE A 106 -2.34 8.58 1.11
C PHE A 106 -3.83 8.69 1.43
N TYR A 107 -4.52 9.70 0.89
CA TYR A 107 -5.96 9.87 1.09
C TYR A 107 -6.80 8.67 0.62
N LYS A 108 -6.26 7.84 -0.31
CA LYS A 108 -6.90 6.63 -0.82
C LYS A 108 -6.92 5.50 0.20
N VAL A 109 -5.95 5.50 1.13
CA VAL A 109 -5.73 4.42 2.11
C VAL A 109 -5.76 4.89 3.57
N LYS A 110 -6.02 6.19 3.82
CA LYS A 110 -6.07 6.78 5.18
C LYS A 110 -7.02 6.09 6.16
N HIS A 111 -8.01 5.36 5.67
CA HIS A 111 -9.00 4.65 6.48
C HIS A 111 -8.51 3.26 6.91
N VAL A 112 -7.39 2.79 6.38
CA VAL A 112 -6.86 1.44 6.61
C VAL A 112 -6.04 1.43 7.91
N PRO A 113 -6.39 0.59 8.89
CA PRO A 113 -5.68 0.49 10.17
C PRO A 113 -4.21 0.05 10.06
N SER A 114 -3.88 -0.81 9.10
CA SER A 114 -2.54 -1.37 8.95
C SER A 114 -2.03 -1.24 7.53
N LEU A 115 -1.12 -0.29 7.31
CA LEU A 115 -0.41 -0.10 6.05
C LEU A 115 1.05 -0.54 6.22
N LEU A 116 1.39 -1.68 5.63
CA LEU A 116 2.72 -2.27 5.70
C LEU A 116 3.48 -1.93 4.42
N LEU A 117 4.53 -1.12 4.56
CA LEU A 117 5.46 -0.76 3.47
C LEU A 117 6.88 -1.25 3.82
N PRO A 118 7.17 -2.57 3.75
CA PRO A 118 8.50 -3.08 4.05
C PRO A 118 9.60 -2.42 3.21
N HIS A 119 10.78 -2.31 3.82
CA HIS A 119 11.99 -1.75 3.23
C HIS A 119 11.96 -0.24 2.90
N LEU A 120 10.90 0.50 3.24
CA LEU A 120 10.85 1.96 3.06
C LEU A 120 12.07 2.69 3.68
N PHE A 121 12.56 2.20 4.83
CA PHE A 121 13.74 2.73 5.53
C PHE A 121 15.09 2.34 4.91
N LEU A 122 15.18 1.17 4.27
CA LEU A 122 16.41 0.75 3.59
C LEU A 122 16.54 1.46 2.25
N ASP A 123 15.42 1.66 1.55
CA ASP A 123 15.36 2.36 0.28
C ASP A 123 15.71 3.88 0.45
N LEU A 124 15.42 4.48 1.62
CA LEU A 124 15.85 5.85 1.99
C LEU A 124 17.38 6.01 2.12
N MET A 125 18.10 4.95 2.54
CA MET A 125 19.58 5.01 2.57
C MET A 125 20.19 5.00 1.16
N ASP A 126 19.48 4.51 0.14
CA ASP A 126 19.85 4.73 -1.26
C ASP A 126 19.53 6.16 -1.74
N VAL A 127 18.53 6.84 -1.16
CA VAL A 127 18.27 8.27 -1.41
C VAL A 127 19.35 9.16 -0.79
N ASN A 128 20.09 8.71 0.23
CA ASN A 128 21.27 9.43 0.71
C ASN A 128 22.41 9.54 -0.33
N LYS A 129 22.40 8.76 -1.41
CA LYS A 129 23.25 9.03 -2.59
C LYS A 129 22.78 10.25 -3.41
N LEU A 130 21.53 10.68 -3.29
CA LEU A 130 20.99 11.90 -3.90
C LEU A 130 21.03 13.10 -2.93
N LEU A 131 21.06 12.88 -1.61
CA LEU A 131 21.22 13.92 -0.59
C LEU A 131 22.67 14.39 -0.36
N CYS A 132 23.67 13.81 -1.06
CA CYS A 132 24.99 14.43 -1.21
C CYS A 132 24.96 15.78 -1.98
N ARG A 133 23.78 16.38 -2.20
CA ARG A 133 23.60 17.71 -2.78
C ARG A 133 22.74 18.70 -1.98
N GLY A 134 22.57 18.50 -0.66
CA GLY A 134 22.40 19.65 0.25
C GLY A 134 21.26 19.58 1.27
N VAL A 135 21.68 19.80 2.52
CA VAL A 135 20.94 20.25 3.72
C VAL A 135 20.11 19.20 4.47
N LEU A 136 20.75 18.67 5.52
CA LEU A 136 20.16 18.03 6.69
C LEU A 136 19.29 19.04 7.46
N THR A 137 18.13 18.62 7.92
CA THR A 137 17.73 18.59 9.35
C THR A 137 16.35 17.94 9.45
N MET A 138 16.17 17.02 10.41
CA MET A 138 14.99 16.98 11.27
C MET A 138 15.29 15.99 12.40
N GLU A 139 15.06 16.48 13.62
CA GLU A 139 15.56 15.98 14.89
C GLU A 139 14.82 14.72 15.35
N ILE A 140 15.58 13.79 15.95
CA ILE A 140 15.04 12.63 16.66
C ILE A 140 14.63 13.12 18.06
N VAL A 141 13.33 13.25 18.32
CA VAL A 141 12.83 13.39 19.70
C VAL A 141 12.94 12.01 20.36
N GLN A 142 14.01 11.79 21.12
CA GLN A 142 14.07 10.68 22.07
C GLN A 142 13.20 11.00 23.29
N VAL A 143 12.08 10.28 23.44
CA VAL A 143 11.42 10.15 24.74
C VAL A 143 12.19 9.10 25.54
N ASN A 144 13.14 9.54 26.36
CA ASN A 144 13.71 8.72 27.43
C ASN A 144 13.14 9.20 28.77
N HIS A 145 12.12 8.47 29.23
CA HIS A 145 11.82 8.37 30.65
C HIS A 145 12.93 7.53 31.30
N THR A 146 13.60 8.06 32.33
CA THR A 146 13.85 7.37 33.62
C THR A 146 14.73 8.21 34.56
N HIS A 147 14.21 8.39 35.78
CA HIS A 147 14.94 8.39 37.07
C HIS A 147 16.07 9.41 37.31
N SER A 148 15.80 10.50 38.06
CA SER A 148 15.98 10.60 39.52
C SER A 148 17.44 10.55 39.99
N THR A 149 17.97 11.65 40.53
CA THR A 149 18.30 11.84 41.97
C THR A 149 19.34 12.93 42.19
N LEU A 150 19.06 13.78 43.19
CA LEU A 150 19.92 14.43 44.18
C LEU A 150 21.32 14.97 43.80
N GLY A 151 21.55 16.22 44.21
CA GLY A 151 22.87 16.65 44.65
C GLY A 151 23.11 18.15 44.53
N GLY A 152 22.56 18.94 45.45
CA GLY A 152 23.06 20.30 45.69
C GLY A 152 24.22 20.27 46.69
N VAL A 153 25.30 21.00 46.41
CA VAL A 153 26.06 21.86 47.34
C VAL A 153 27.27 22.44 46.59
N ALA A 154 27.35 23.76 46.53
CA ALA A 154 28.46 24.59 47.03
C ALA A 154 28.08 26.06 46.86
#